data_AF-A0A559RI77-F1
#
_entry.id   AF-A0A559RI77-F1
#
_cell.length_a   1.000
_cell.length_b   1.000
_cell.length_c   1.000
_cell.angle_alpha   90.00
_cell.angle_beta   90.00
_cell.angle_gamma   90.00
#
_symmetry.space_group_name_H-M   'P 1'
#
loop_
_entity.id
_entity.type
_entity.pdbx_description
1 polymer ?
#
loop_
_entity_poly.entity_id
_entity_poly.type
_entity_poly.pdbx_seq_one_letter_code
_entity_poly.pdbx_strand_id
1 'polypeptide(L)'
;MNSEQKIKILSEKLEDEIINSLREKADDNPMKGTPLESMFYLEIMNNTTKEFKNFLNGSKVKFDLTNEDIEKIGSKGYTAVYSKLFDENSEEDIEQDDEYPSTSQEELEEDEKKIKLLFYQFCFDEEVTELFIEDSQNNRVIRQRMAETTTISESITYSLFKSYLKKSNIEFTETDITKFRYKNFEFRLMVDRVVIGDDSNYLEILTNDFSDIPNEDDLPLALANNFVVYVENFKPKFLYAVIKDPFLGKYALRKIATKGISSNVTFMRNNERDTIVDAVLEYNN
;
A
#
# COMPACT_ATOMS: atom_id res chain seq x y z
N MET A 1 -26.96 -32.37 3.72
CA MET A 1 -25.69 -31.71 4.09
C MET A 1 -26.06 -30.35 4.67
N ASN A 2 -25.63 -30.03 5.90
CA ASN A 2 -25.95 -28.73 6.49
C ASN A 2 -25.16 -27.60 5.77
N SER A 3 -25.55 -26.33 5.95
CA SER A 3 -24.93 -25.20 5.23
C SER A 3 -23.43 -25.11 5.49
N GLU A 4 -23.00 -25.33 6.73
CA GLU A 4 -21.58 -25.27 7.13
C GLU A 4 -20.71 -26.32 6.43
N GLN A 5 -21.19 -27.56 6.28
CA GLN A 5 -20.49 -28.60 5.55
C GLN A 5 -20.37 -28.27 4.06
N LYS A 6 -21.39 -27.65 3.46
CA LYS A 6 -21.32 -27.17 2.06
C LYS A 6 -20.27 -26.07 1.90
N ILE A 7 -20.29 -25.09 2.79
CA ILE A 7 -19.32 -23.98 2.79
C ILE A 7 -17.91 -24.54 2.92
N LYS A 8 -17.68 -25.47 3.86
CA LYS A 8 -16.37 -26.11 4.05
C LYS A 8 -15.85 -26.77 2.77
N ILE A 9 -16.62 -27.69 2.20
CA ILE A 9 -16.22 -28.44 0.98
C ILE A 9 -15.96 -27.49 -0.19
N LEU A 10 -16.80 -26.47 -0.37
CA LEU A 10 -16.64 -25.52 -1.48
C LEU A 10 -15.48 -24.55 -1.26
N SER A 11 -15.13 -24.24 0.00
CA SER A 11 -13.95 -23.44 0.34
C SER A 11 -12.66 -24.23 0.10
N GLU A 12 -12.62 -25.49 0.52
CA GLU A 12 -11.50 -26.41 0.24
C GLU A 12 -11.30 -26.59 -1.27
N LYS A 13 -12.40 -26.68 -2.03
CA LYS A 13 -12.33 -26.75 -3.50
C LYS A 13 -11.79 -25.46 -4.14
N LEU A 14 -12.17 -24.28 -3.61
CA LEU A 14 -11.61 -23.01 -4.08
C LEU A 14 -10.11 -22.94 -3.78
N GLU A 15 -9.70 -23.36 -2.58
CA GLU A 15 -8.30 -23.45 -2.20
C GLU A 15 -7.50 -24.30 -3.21
N ASP A 16 -7.97 -25.50 -3.54
CA ASP A 16 -7.32 -26.38 -4.51
C ASP A 16 -7.16 -25.71 -5.90
N GLU A 17 -8.18 -25.00 -6.38
CA GLU A 17 -8.11 -24.34 -7.69
C GLU A 17 -7.15 -23.16 -7.71
N ILE A 18 -7.07 -22.42 -6.60
CA ILE A 18 -6.08 -21.35 -6.46
C ILE A 18 -4.66 -21.96 -6.46
N ILE A 19 -4.42 -23.04 -5.71
CA ILE A 19 -3.10 -23.72 -5.66
C ILE A 19 -2.71 -24.25 -7.05
N ASN A 20 -3.64 -24.87 -7.78
CA ASN A 20 -3.40 -25.34 -9.14
C ASN A 20 -3.08 -24.17 -10.09
N SER A 21 -3.87 -23.09 -10.04
CA SER A 21 -3.64 -21.89 -10.85
C SER A 21 -2.29 -21.25 -10.60
N LEU A 22 -1.85 -21.23 -9.33
CA LEU A 22 -0.52 -20.75 -8.95
C LEU A 22 0.57 -21.66 -9.49
N ARG A 23 0.44 -23.00 -9.36
CA ARG A 23 1.44 -23.94 -9.90
C ARG A 23 1.61 -23.84 -11.42
N GLU A 24 0.50 -23.68 -12.15
CA GLU A 24 0.53 -23.60 -13.61
C GLU A 24 1.14 -22.29 -14.11
N LYS A 25 0.96 -21.19 -13.38
CA LYS A 25 1.31 -19.83 -13.85
C LYS A 25 2.52 -19.22 -13.14
N ALA A 26 2.95 -19.76 -11.99
CA ALA A 26 4.02 -19.16 -11.18
C ALA A 26 5.38 -19.16 -11.89
N ASP A 27 5.65 -20.13 -12.76
CA ASP A 27 6.89 -20.17 -13.53
C ASP A 27 6.95 -19.11 -14.65
N ASP A 28 5.80 -18.57 -15.05
CA ASP A 28 5.69 -17.48 -16.01
C ASP A 28 5.71 -16.10 -15.34
N ASN A 29 5.96 -16.02 -14.02
CA ASN A 29 5.94 -14.77 -13.27
C ASN A 29 7.07 -13.82 -13.74
N PRO A 30 6.75 -12.68 -14.38
CA PRO A 30 7.77 -11.74 -14.84
C PRO A 30 8.50 -11.03 -13.70
N MET A 31 8.01 -11.16 -12.46
CA MET A 31 8.53 -10.55 -11.24
C MET A 31 9.21 -11.57 -10.32
N LYS A 32 9.48 -12.80 -10.80
CA LYS A 32 10.13 -13.88 -10.04
C LYS A 32 11.48 -13.44 -9.46
N GLY A 33 11.65 -13.59 -8.14
CA GLY A 33 12.85 -13.18 -7.40
C GLY A 33 12.91 -11.68 -7.04
N THR A 34 11.82 -10.94 -7.21
CA THR A 34 11.73 -9.51 -6.85
C THR A 34 10.77 -9.29 -5.68
N PRO A 35 10.83 -8.16 -4.96
CA PRO A 35 9.86 -7.83 -3.91
C PRO A 35 8.39 -7.75 -4.38
N LEU A 36 8.14 -7.76 -5.70
CA LEU A 36 6.81 -7.69 -6.31
C LEU A 36 6.29 -9.04 -6.79
N GLU A 37 7.06 -10.12 -6.60
CA GLU A 37 6.69 -11.48 -7.00
C GLU A 37 5.31 -11.90 -6.46
N SER A 38 5.01 -11.50 -5.23
CA SER A 38 3.76 -11.74 -4.53
C SER A 38 2.56 -10.97 -5.12
N MET A 39 2.76 -9.87 -5.85
CA MET A 39 1.65 -9.18 -6.54
C MET A 39 1.06 -10.05 -7.65
N PHE A 40 1.91 -10.77 -8.38
CA PHE A 40 1.48 -11.66 -9.45
C PHE A 40 0.71 -12.87 -8.89
N TYR A 41 1.13 -13.39 -7.73
CA TYR A 41 0.40 -14.44 -7.04
C TYR A 41 -0.97 -13.95 -6.53
N LEU A 42 -1.04 -12.75 -5.95
CA LEU A 42 -2.31 -12.16 -5.52
C LEU A 42 -3.28 -11.93 -6.69
N GLU A 43 -2.78 -11.54 -7.86
CA GLU A 43 -3.59 -11.40 -9.07
C GLU A 43 -4.19 -12.74 -9.51
N ILE A 44 -3.38 -13.82 -9.52
CA ILE A 44 -3.85 -15.18 -9.80
C ILE A 44 -4.95 -15.58 -8.80
N MET A 45 -4.70 -15.39 -7.51
CA MET A 45 -5.65 -15.72 -6.44
C MET A 45 -6.97 -14.95 -6.57
N ASN A 46 -6.91 -13.64 -6.86
CA ASN A 46 -8.07 -12.79 -7.04
C ASN A 46 -8.91 -13.21 -8.27
N ASN A 47 -8.24 -13.49 -9.39
CA ASN A 47 -8.91 -13.91 -10.62
C ASN A 47 -9.58 -15.28 -10.45
N THR A 48 -8.87 -16.27 -9.89
CA THR A 48 -9.43 -17.61 -9.63
C THR A 48 -10.61 -17.54 -8.65
N THR A 49 -10.52 -16.72 -7.59
CA THR A 49 -11.61 -16.51 -6.64
C THR A 49 -12.83 -15.86 -7.29
N LYS A 50 -12.62 -14.86 -8.15
CA LYS A 50 -13.68 -14.19 -8.89
C LYS A 50 -14.39 -15.15 -9.86
N GLU A 51 -13.62 -15.96 -10.60
CA GLU A 51 -14.16 -16.97 -11.51
C GLU A 51 -14.98 -18.02 -10.77
N PHE A 52 -14.48 -18.50 -9.62
CA PHE A 52 -15.18 -19.48 -8.79
C PHE A 52 -16.47 -18.90 -8.18
N LYS A 53 -16.45 -17.66 -7.68
CA LYS A 53 -17.65 -16.97 -7.19
C LYS A 53 -18.68 -16.78 -8.31
N ASN A 54 -18.24 -16.49 -9.53
CA ASN A 54 -19.13 -16.41 -10.70
C ASN A 54 -19.75 -17.77 -11.03
N PHE A 55 -18.97 -18.85 -10.97
CA PHE A 55 -19.48 -20.22 -11.13
C PHE A 55 -20.53 -20.58 -10.06
N LEU A 56 -20.27 -20.26 -8.79
CA LEU A 56 -21.20 -20.48 -7.69
C LEU A 56 -22.47 -19.64 -7.83
N ASN A 57 -22.35 -18.37 -8.23
CA ASN A 57 -23.50 -17.51 -8.53
C ASN A 57 -24.36 -18.09 -9.66
N GLY A 58 -23.74 -18.58 -10.74
CA GLY A 58 -24.43 -19.26 -11.84
C GLY A 58 -25.07 -20.59 -11.44
N SER A 59 -24.60 -21.22 -10.37
CA SER A 59 -25.06 -22.52 -9.88
C SER A 59 -25.76 -22.44 -8.51
N LYS A 60 -26.12 -21.24 -8.06
CA LYS A 60 -26.59 -20.95 -6.69
C LYS A 60 -27.77 -21.81 -6.26
N VAL A 61 -28.72 -22.02 -7.16
CA VAL A 61 -29.93 -22.85 -6.93
C VAL A 61 -29.58 -24.33 -6.81
N LYS A 62 -28.57 -24.80 -7.55
CA LYS A 62 -28.14 -26.20 -7.54
C LYS A 62 -27.42 -26.58 -6.24
N PHE A 63 -26.66 -25.64 -5.68
CA PHE A 63 -25.94 -25.84 -4.43
C PHE A 63 -26.74 -25.42 -3.20
N ASP A 64 -27.87 -24.74 -3.40
CA ASP A 64 -28.72 -24.21 -2.33
C ASP A 64 -27.87 -23.33 -1.39
N LEU A 65 -27.34 -22.25 -1.98
CA LEU A 65 -26.47 -21.26 -1.38
C LEU A 65 -27.14 -19.88 -1.40
N THR A 66 -26.82 -19.05 -0.42
CA THR A 66 -27.11 -17.61 -0.40
C THR A 66 -25.92 -16.82 -0.98
N ASN A 67 -26.11 -15.52 -1.22
CA ASN A 67 -24.98 -14.66 -1.60
C ASN A 67 -23.95 -14.58 -0.47
N GLU A 68 -24.42 -14.57 0.79
CA GLU A 68 -23.56 -14.57 1.97
C GLU A 68 -22.70 -15.84 2.06
N ASP A 69 -23.27 -17.00 1.71
CA ASP A 69 -22.50 -18.26 1.66
C ASP A 69 -21.40 -18.20 0.58
N ILE A 70 -21.69 -17.60 -0.58
CA ILE A 70 -20.71 -17.43 -1.67
C ILE A 70 -19.58 -16.48 -1.26
N GLU A 71 -19.91 -15.39 -0.55
CA GLU A 71 -18.90 -14.50 0.04
C GLU A 71 -18.05 -15.22 1.08
N LYS A 72 -18.67 -16.00 1.98
CA LYS A 72 -17.98 -16.82 2.99
C LYS A 72 -17.07 -17.87 2.36
N ILE A 73 -17.50 -18.55 1.30
CA ILE A 73 -16.69 -19.52 0.56
C ILE A 73 -15.51 -18.83 -0.10
N GLY A 74 -15.75 -17.71 -0.79
CA GLY A 74 -14.72 -16.91 -1.43
C GLY A 74 -13.65 -16.47 -0.44
N SER A 75 -14.07 -15.89 0.69
CA SER A 75 -13.17 -15.44 1.75
C SER A 75 -12.40 -16.60 2.39
N LYS A 76 -13.06 -17.70 2.78
CA LYS A 76 -12.39 -18.83 3.44
C LYS A 76 -11.36 -19.51 2.54
N GLY A 77 -11.70 -19.80 1.28
CA GLY A 77 -10.77 -20.44 0.34
C GLY A 77 -9.59 -19.52 -0.02
N TYR A 78 -9.86 -18.21 -0.19
CA TYR A 78 -8.81 -17.23 -0.43
C TYR A 78 -7.85 -17.11 0.76
N THR A 79 -8.38 -16.94 1.98
CA THR A 79 -7.58 -16.79 3.20
C THR A 79 -6.76 -18.04 3.50
N ALA A 80 -7.30 -19.25 3.30
CA ALA A 80 -6.57 -20.50 3.52
C ALA A 80 -5.30 -20.60 2.65
N VAL A 81 -5.37 -20.18 1.38
CA VAL A 81 -4.22 -20.16 0.48
C VAL A 81 -3.30 -18.99 0.77
N TYR A 82 -3.87 -17.83 1.10
CA TYR A 82 -3.11 -16.65 1.48
C TYR A 82 -2.18 -16.94 2.66
N SER A 83 -2.73 -17.53 3.72
CA SER A 83 -1.94 -17.90 4.90
C SER A 83 -0.87 -18.95 4.57
N LYS A 84 -1.13 -19.92 3.69
CA LYS A 84 -0.09 -20.90 3.30
C LYS A 84 1.05 -20.33 2.47
N LEU A 85 0.81 -19.25 1.72
CA LEU A 85 1.80 -18.63 0.83
C LEU A 85 2.54 -17.47 1.46
N PHE A 86 1.90 -16.79 2.42
CA PHE A 86 2.36 -15.51 2.94
C PHE A 86 2.46 -15.47 4.47
N ASP A 87 1.90 -16.45 5.20
CA ASP A 87 2.12 -16.63 6.63
C ASP A 87 3.00 -17.89 6.84
N GLU A 88 4.27 -17.72 7.24
CA GLU A 88 5.15 -18.87 7.53
C GLU A 88 4.83 -19.59 8.86
N ASN A 89 3.77 -19.19 9.57
CA ASN A 89 3.37 -19.81 10.84
C ASN A 89 2.01 -20.50 10.73
N SER A 90 1.95 -21.61 9.98
CA SER A 90 0.82 -22.55 10.12
C SER A 90 1.15 -23.60 11.18
N GLU A 91 0.96 -23.22 12.43
CA GLU A 91 0.53 -24.09 13.55
C GLU A 91 0.45 -23.22 14.81
N GLU A 92 -0.74 -22.71 15.11
CA GLU A 92 -1.39 -22.79 16.42
C GLU A 92 -2.74 -22.06 16.36
N ASP A 93 -3.81 -22.78 16.71
CA ASP A 93 -5.14 -22.24 16.90
C ASP A 93 -5.10 -21.17 18.01
N ILE A 94 -5.01 -19.89 17.64
CA ILE A 94 -5.17 -18.78 18.59
C ILE A 94 -6.67 -18.51 18.72
N GLU A 95 -7.23 -18.89 19.86
CA GLU A 95 -8.54 -18.45 20.31
C GLU A 95 -8.59 -16.92 20.27
N GLN A 96 -9.58 -16.36 19.54
CA GLN A 96 -9.90 -14.94 19.57
C GLN A 96 -10.43 -14.57 20.96
N ASP A 97 -9.55 -14.05 21.81
CA ASP A 97 -9.95 -13.14 22.88
C ASP A 97 -9.83 -11.70 22.35
N ASP A 98 -10.99 -11.06 22.16
CA ASP A 98 -11.13 -9.62 21.88
C ASP A 98 -10.80 -8.77 23.15
N GLU A 99 -9.67 -9.06 23.81
CA GLU A 99 -9.18 -8.26 24.93
C GLU A 99 -7.96 -7.46 24.48
N TYR A 100 -8.16 -6.15 24.28
CA TYR A 100 -7.08 -5.21 23.97
C TYR A 100 -6.01 -5.29 25.08
N PRO A 101 -4.77 -5.72 24.78
CA PRO A 101 -3.73 -5.71 25.79
C PRO A 101 -3.49 -4.27 26.22
N SER A 102 -3.44 -4.02 27.54
CA SER A 102 -3.11 -2.72 28.09
C SER A 102 -1.71 -2.32 27.59
N THR A 103 -1.65 -1.45 26.59
CA THR A 103 -0.41 -0.98 25.99
C THR A 103 0.06 0.26 26.74
N SER A 104 1.34 0.34 27.06
CA SER A 104 1.91 1.53 27.68
C SER A 104 2.02 2.67 26.66
N GLN A 105 2.00 3.91 27.15
CA GLN A 105 2.20 5.09 26.31
C GLN A 105 3.57 5.07 25.61
N GLU A 106 4.59 4.54 26.28
CA GLU A 106 5.95 4.41 25.75
C GLU A 106 6.02 3.47 24.54
N GLU A 107 5.33 2.33 24.59
CA GLU A 107 5.26 1.38 23.47
C GLU A 107 4.55 1.97 22.24
N LEU A 108 3.48 2.74 22.46
CA LEU A 108 2.79 3.47 21.38
C LEU A 108 3.71 4.50 20.70
N GLU A 109 4.47 5.24 21.48
CA GLU A 109 5.40 6.25 20.97
C GLU A 109 6.56 5.62 20.18
N GLU A 110 7.06 4.45 20.59
CA GLU A 110 8.09 3.71 19.86
C GLU A 110 7.57 3.19 18.50
N ASP A 111 6.38 2.58 18.50
CA ASP A 111 5.74 2.08 17.29
C ASP A 111 5.42 3.21 16.30
N GLU A 112 4.94 4.35 16.81
CA GLU A 112 4.69 5.57 16.05
C GLU A 112 6.00 6.14 15.45
N LYS A 113 7.07 6.27 16.26
CA LYS A 113 8.41 6.70 15.77
C LYS A 113 8.91 5.83 14.63
N LYS A 114 8.74 4.52 14.75
CA LYS A 114 9.21 3.55 13.76
C LYS A 114 8.51 3.72 12.41
N ILE A 115 7.18 3.80 12.40
CA ILE A 115 6.41 3.98 11.17
C ILE A 115 6.71 5.32 10.50
N LYS A 116 6.86 6.41 11.27
CA LYS A 116 7.23 7.72 10.70
C LYS A 116 8.61 7.72 10.06
N LEU A 117 9.58 7.07 10.70
CA LEU A 117 10.93 6.92 10.14
C LEU A 117 10.90 6.12 8.84
N LEU A 118 10.11 5.05 8.77
CA LEU A 118 9.97 4.24 7.56
C LEU A 118 9.32 5.01 6.41
N PHE A 119 8.31 5.83 6.68
CA PHE A 119 7.73 6.71 5.66
C PHE A 119 8.73 7.75 5.17
N TYR A 120 9.52 8.32 6.09
CA TYR A 120 10.62 9.21 5.73
C TYR A 120 11.64 8.49 4.83
N GLN A 121 12.08 7.29 5.21
CA GLN A 121 13.03 6.50 4.43
C GLN A 121 12.48 6.14 3.05
N PHE A 122 11.22 5.70 2.98
CA PHE A 122 10.52 5.42 1.72
C PHE A 122 10.58 6.61 0.75
N CYS A 123 10.36 7.84 1.24
CA CYS A 123 10.40 9.04 0.40
C CYS A 123 11.78 9.28 -0.26
N PHE A 124 12.86 8.75 0.32
CA PHE A 124 14.24 8.94 -0.17
C PHE A 124 14.94 7.63 -0.54
N ASP A 125 14.20 6.52 -0.64
CA ASP A 125 14.78 5.22 -0.93
C ASP A 125 15.27 5.15 -2.39
N GLU A 126 16.48 4.65 -2.61
CA GLU A 126 17.09 4.57 -3.94
C GLU A 126 16.27 3.67 -4.87
N GLU A 127 15.86 2.49 -4.41
CA GLU A 127 15.07 1.57 -5.23
C GLU A 127 13.70 2.16 -5.56
N VAL A 128 13.01 2.76 -4.58
CA VAL A 128 11.70 3.40 -4.80
C VAL A 128 11.82 4.56 -5.80
N THR A 129 12.82 5.44 -5.62
CA THR A 129 12.96 6.63 -6.47
C THR A 129 13.35 6.28 -7.91
N GLU A 130 14.18 5.25 -8.10
CA GLU A 130 14.55 4.74 -9.42
C GLU A 130 13.34 4.22 -10.21
N LEU A 131 12.37 3.58 -9.54
CA LEU A 131 11.15 3.07 -10.18
C LEU A 131 10.34 4.17 -10.89
N PHE A 132 10.41 5.42 -10.42
CA PHE A 132 9.67 6.53 -11.04
C PHE A 132 10.50 7.30 -12.07
N ILE A 133 11.80 7.50 -11.83
CA ILE A 133 12.61 8.48 -12.58
C ILE A 133 13.42 7.84 -13.72
N GLU A 134 13.88 6.60 -13.58
CA GLU A 134 14.77 5.96 -14.57
C GLU A 134 14.01 5.30 -15.72
N ASP A 135 14.58 5.29 -16.94
CA ASP A 135 13.97 4.54 -18.06
C ASP A 135 14.39 3.06 -18.00
N SER A 136 13.66 2.28 -17.20
CA SER A 136 13.84 0.84 -17.03
C SER A 136 12.57 0.04 -17.39
N GLN A 137 12.67 -1.29 -17.48
CA GLN A 137 11.47 -2.13 -17.66
C GLN A 137 10.47 -1.94 -16.50
N ASN A 138 10.96 -1.87 -15.26
CA ASN A 138 10.12 -1.64 -14.08
C ASN A 138 9.41 -0.28 -14.16
N ASN A 139 10.12 0.77 -14.56
CA ASN A 139 9.54 2.09 -14.74
C ASN A 139 8.42 2.12 -15.80
N ARG A 140 8.58 1.36 -16.90
CA ARG A 140 7.53 1.24 -17.92
C ARG A 140 6.25 0.60 -17.35
N VAL A 141 6.38 -0.40 -16.50
CA VAL A 141 5.24 -1.01 -15.79
C VAL A 141 4.58 -0.01 -14.83
N ILE A 142 5.38 0.74 -14.07
CA ILE A 142 4.87 1.79 -13.16
C ILE A 142 4.11 2.87 -13.96
N ARG A 143 4.68 3.37 -15.05
CA ARG A 143 4.03 4.33 -15.95
C ARG A 143 2.70 3.81 -16.47
N GLN A 144 2.66 2.57 -16.94
CA GLN A 144 1.43 1.95 -17.42
C GLN A 144 0.37 1.86 -16.32
N ARG A 145 0.75 1.36 -15.13
CA ARG A 145 -0.18 1.26 -13.99
C ARG A 145 -0.70 2.62 -13.53
N MET A 146 0.15 3.65 -13.50
CA MET A 146 -0.26 5.00 -13.15
C MET A 146 -1.26 5.59 -14.15
N ALA A 147 -1.09 5.29 -15.44
CA ALA A 147 -2.04 5.69 -16.48
C ALA A 147 -3.40 4.98 -16.35
N GLU A 148 -3.39 3.74 -15.87
CA GLU A 148 -4.59 2.91 -15.69
C GLU A 148 -5.29 3.13 -14.33
N THR A 149 -4.61 3.75 -13.36
CA THR A 149 -5.15 4.03 -12.02
C THR A 149 -6.30 5.03 -12.11
N THR A 150 -7.50 4.62 -11.74
CA THR A 150 -8.70 5.49 -11.74
C THR A 150 -9.21 5.80 -10.33
N THR A 151 -8.75 5.07 -9.32
CA THR A 151 -9.18 5.22 -7.93
C THR A 151 -8.00 5.40 -6.97
N ILE A 152 -8.27 6.03 -5.81
CA ILE A 152 -7.28 6.31 -4.75
C ILE A 152 -6.66 5.01 -4.22
N SER A 153 -7.44 3.94 -4.08
CA SER A 153 -6.99 2.62 -3.59
C SER A 153 -6.05 1.89 -4.54
N GLU A 154 -6.05 2.25 -5.82
CA GLU A 154 -5.19 1.67 -6.85
C GLU A 154 -3.91 2.49 -7.07
N SER A 155 -3.73 3.59 -6.33
CA SER A 155 -2.56 4.45 -6.43
C SER A 155 -1.27 3.64 -6.29
N ILE A 156 -0.33 3.90 -7.21
CA ILE A 156 0.96 3.24 -7.19
C ILE A 156 1.81 3.71 -6.02
N THR A 157 1.72 4.99 -5.64
CA THR A 157 2.50 5.54 -4.52
C THR A 157 2.10 4.89 -3.20
N TYR A 158 0.80 4.72 -3.00
CA TYR A 158 0.23 3.98 -1.88
C TYR A 158 0.63 2.50 -1.88
N SER A 159 0.54 1.83 -3.04
CA SER A 159 0.92 0.43 -3.19
C SER A 159 2.41 0.18 -2.94
N LEU A 160 3.27 1.09 -3.40
CA LEU A 160 4.73 1.00 -3.21
C LEU A 160 5.11 1.17 -1.75
N PHE A 161 4.48 2.09 -1.01
CA PHE A 161 4.76 2.23 0.41
C PHE A 161 4.33 0.98 1.20
N LYS A 162 3.17 0.39 0.89
CA LYS A 162 2.76 -0.91 1.47
C LYS A 162 3.82 -1.99 1.26
N SER A 163 4.33 -2.12 0.03
CA SER A 163 5.38 -3.10 -0.28
C SER A 163 6.70 -2.78 0.42
N TYR A 164 7.05 -1.50 0.56
CA TYR A 164 8.24 -1.06 1.28
C TYR A 164 8.20 -1.50 2.74
N LEU A 165 7.09 -1.28 3.44
CA LEU A 165 6.90 -1.73 4.82
C LEU A 165 7.11 -3.25 4.96
N LYS A 166 6.54 -4.05 4.05
CA LYS A 166 6.71 -5.51 4.06
C LYS A 166 8.18 -5.92 3.90
N LYS A 167 8.92 -5.31 2.96
CA LYS A 167 10.36 -5.59 2.76
C LYS A 167 11.19 -5.24 4.00
N SER A 168 10.78 -4.21 4.74
CA SER A 168 11.41 -3.81 6.00
C SER A 168 11.06 -4.71 7.19
N ASN A 169 10.43 -5.87 6.95
CA ASN A 169 9.95 -6.81 7.97
C ASN A 169 9.00 -6.15 8.98
N ILE A 170 8.13 -5.27 8.47
CA ILE A 170 7.10 -4.57 9.23
C ILE A 170 5.77 -5.21 8.86
N GLU A 171 5.27 -6.07 9.73
CA GLU A 171 3.93 -6.59 9.64
C GLU A 171 2.93 -5.56 10.15
N PHE A 172 1.97 -5.20 9.31
CA PHE A 172 0.89 -4.28 9.65
C PHE A 172 -0.44 -4.88 9.20
N THR A 173 -1.50 -4.59 9.95
CA THR A 173 -2.86 -5.01 9.63
C THR A 173 -3.57 -3.88 8.89
N GLU A 174 -4.16 -4.18 7.74
CA GLU A 174 -5.07 -3.26 7.05
C GLU A 174 -6.45 -3.36 7.67
N THR A 175 -6.89 -2.28 8.33
CA THR A 175 -8.18 -2.22 9.03
C THR A 175 -9.28 -1.57 8.18
N ASP A 176 -8.88 -0.78 7.18
CA ASP A 176 -9.73 -0.11 6.19
C ASP A 176 -8.86 0.28 4.98
N ILE A 177 -9.48 0.73 3.88
CA ILE A 177 -8.79 1.13 2.63
C ILE A 177 -7.67 2.15 2.87
N THR A 178 -7.79 3.02 3.86
CA THR A 178 -6.77 4.03 4.18
C THR A 178 -6.19 3.89 5.57
N LYS A 179 -6.60 2.87 6.35
CA LYS A 179 -6.24 2.74 7.77
C LYS A 179 -5.45 1.48 8.05
N PHE A 180 -4.37 1.66 8.80
CA PHE A 180 -3.41 0.61 9.10
C PHE A 180 -3.12 0.56 10.57
N ARG A 181 -2.74 -0.62 11.03
CA ARG A 181 -2.29 -0.85 12.38
C ARG A 181 -0.94 -1.54 12.37
N TYR A 182 0.06 -0.90 12.98
CA TYR A 182 1.33 -1.54 13.32
C TYR A 182 1.33 -1.80 14.82
N LYS A 183 1.20 -3.07 15.23
CA LYS A 183 0.97 -3.46 16.62
C LYS A 183 -0.18 -2.66 17.26
N ASN A 184 0.12 -1.69 18.11
CA ASN A 184 -0.87 -0.88 18.82
C ASN A 184 -1.07 0.52 18.21
N PHE A 185 -0.22 0.93 17.26
CA PHE A 185 -0.29 2.22 16.60
C PHE A 185 -1.16 2.17 15.33
N GLU A 186 -2.22 2.97 15.30
CA GLU A 186 -3.08 3.15 14.13
C GLU A 186 -2.68 4.41 13.36
N PHE A 187 -2.61 4.31 12.03
CA PHE A 187 -2.29 5.42 11.16
C PHE A 187 -3.05 5.36 9.84
N ARG A 188 -3.09 6.49 9.14
CA ARG A 188 -3.76 6.64 7.85
C ARG A 188 -2.82 7.05 6.75
N LEU A 189 -3.10 6.54 5.56
CA LEU A 189 -2.52 7.02 4.32
C LEU A 189 -3.63 7.39 3.36
N MET A 190 -3.54 8.57 2.76
CA MET A 190 -4.49 9.05 1.76
C MET A 190 -3.73 9.46 0.51
N VAL A 191 -4.34 9.27 -0.65
CA VAL A 191 -3.79 9.75 -1.91
C VAL A 191 -4.73 10.75 -2.54
N ASP A 192 -4.24 11.95 -2.78
CA ASP A 192 -4.92 12.98 -3.54
C ASP A 192 -4.35 13.05 -4.95
N ARG A 193 -5.23 13.03 -5.96
CA ARG A 193 -4.85 13.32 -7.35
C ARG A 193 -5.38 14.68 -7.77
N VAL A 194 -4.48 15.55 -8.25
CA VAL A 194 -4.81 16.90 -8.71
C VAL A 194 -4.43 17.03 -10.18
N VAL A 195 -5.43 17.16 -11.05
CA VAL A 195 -5.27 17.30 -12.50
C VAL A 195 -4.78 18.71 -12.84
N ILE A 196 -3.81 18.82 -13.74
CA ILE A 196 -3.17 20.06 -14.16
C ILE A 196 -3.42 20.26 -15.66
N GLY A 197 -4.43 21.04 -15.99
CA GLY A 197 -4.81 21.30 -17.39
C GLY A 197 -5.61 20.14 -18.00
N ASP A 198 -4.98 19.01 -18.25
CA ASP A 198 -5.60 17.79 -18.80
C ASP A 198 -5.29 16.54 -17.96
N ASP A 199 -6.07 15.46 -18.16
CA ASP A 199 -5.96 14.23 -17.37
C ASP A 199 -4.61 13.50 -17.52
N SER A 200 -3.80 13.87 -18.51
CA SER A 200 -2.48 13.28 -18.72
C SER A 200 -1.39 13.92 -17.86
N ASN A 201 -1.67 15.09 -17.28
CA ASN A 201 -0.77 15.84 -16.42
C ASN A 201 -1.39 16.04 -15.04
N TYR A 202 -0.77 15.51 -13.99
CA TYR A 202 -1.34 15.58 -12.64
C TYR A 202 -0.28 15.45 -11.56
N LEU A 203 -0.66 15.82 -10.33
CA LEU A 203 0.07 15.51 -9.11
C LEU A 203 -0.64 14.38 -8.39
N GLU A 204 0.12 13.37 -7.96
CA GLU A 204 -0.34 12.37 -7.00
C GLU A 204 0.37 12.61 -5.66
N ILE A 205 -0.40 12.83 -4.60
CA ILE A 205 0.11 13.25 -3.29
C ILE A 205 -0.30 12.18 -2.28
N LEU A 206 0.66 11.36 -1.85
CA LEU A 206 0.50 10.43 -0.74
C LEU A 206 0.74 11.18 0.58
N THR A 207 -0.30 11.31 1.38
CA THR A 207 -0.32 12.00 2.68
C THR A 207 -0.48 10.99 3.82
N ASN A 208 -0.02 11.36 5.01
CA ASN A 208 -0.24 10.61 6.25
C ASN A 208 -0.78 11.52 7.37
N ASP A 209 -1.33 10.92 8.42
CA ASP A 209 -1.88 11.63 9.59
C ASP A 209 -0.93 11.63 10.80
N PHE A 210 0.37 11.48 10.56
CA PHE A 210 1.38 11.41 11.60
C PHE A 210 1.49 12.71 12.39
N SER A 211 1.42 12.61 13.72
CA SER A 211 1.65 13.73 14.65
C SER A 211 3.12 14.18 14.63
N ASP A 212 3.43 15.33 15.21
CA ASP A 212 4.85 15.68 15.46
C ASP A 212 5.44 14.79 16.56
N ILE A 213 6.73 14.46 16.46
CA ILE A 213 7.46 13.74 17.53
C ILE A 213 8.65 14.58 18.01
N PRO A 214 8.76 14.87 19.32
CA PRO A 214 9.96 15.41 19.92
C PRO A 214 11.05 14.33 20.07
N ASN A 215 12.30 14.71 19.89
CA ASN A 215 13.46 13.87 20.22
C ASN A 215 13.71 13.87 21.75
N GLU A 216 14.76 13.18 22.20
CA GLU A 216 15.12 13.08 23.63
C GLU A 216 15.48 14.42 24.28
N ASP A 217 15.78 15.44 23.49
CA ASP A 217 16.08 16.81 23.92
C ASP A 217 14.87 17.77 23.79
N ASP A 218 13.66 17.21 23.57
CA ASP A 218 12.42 17.96 23.32
C ASP A 218 12.43 18.79 22.01
N LEU A 219 13.35 18.48 21.09
CA LEU A 219 13.48 19.10 19.78
C LEU A 219 12.69 18.29 18.73
N PRO A 220 11.86 18.92 17.89
CA PRO A 220 11.05 18.18 16.93
C PRO A 220 11.92 17.50 15.86
N LEU A 221 11.60 16.26 15.50
CA LEU A 221 12.26 15.52 14.41
C LEU A 221 11.78 16.02 13.05
N ALA A 222 12.69 16.14 12.08
CA ALA A 222 12.32 16.39 10.69
C ALA A 222 11.69 15.11 10.11
N LEU A 223 10.41 15.18 9.74
CA LEU A 223 9.63 14.05 9.24
C LEU A 223 8.99 14.39 7.90
N ALA A 224 8.87 13.39 7.04
CA ALA A 224 8.21 13.51 5.76
C ALA A 224 6.72 13.36 5.99
N ASN A 225 5.95 14.39 5.63
CA ASN A 225 4.50 14.37 5.75
C ASN A 225 3.83 13.88 4.47
N ASN A 226 4.45 14.17 3.32
CA ASN A 226 3.88 13.81 2.03
C ASN A 226 4.96 13.35 1.06
N PHE A 227 4.60 12.37 0.23
CA PHE A 227 5.34 11.98 -0.97
C PHE A 227 4.54 12.38 -2.20
N VAL A 228 5.15 13.16 -3.09
CA VAL A 228 4.47 13.82 -4.21
C VAL A 228 5.11 13.36 -5.52
N VAL A 229 4.28 12.91 -6.46
CA VAL A 229 4.71 12.54 -7.80
C VAL A 229 4.07 13.49 -8.79
N TYR A 230 4.89 14.27 -9.49
CA TYR A 230 4.45 15.05 -10.65
C TYR A 230 4.51 14.17 -11.89
N VAL A 231 3.36 14.01 -12.52
CA VAL A 231 3.16 13.20 -13.73
C VAL A 231 2.88 14.14 -14.90
N GLU A 232 3.62 13.95 -15.98
CA GLU A 232 3.44 14.69 -17.23
C GLU A 232 3.32 13.70 -18.39
N ASN A 233 2.27 13.83 -19.22
CA ASN A 233 1.92 12.90 -20.30
C ASN A 233 1.90 11.43 -19.85
N PHE A 234 1.24 11.14 -18.71
CA PHE A 234 1.18 9.83 -18.06
C PHE A 234 2.54 9.25 -17.62
N LYS A 235 3.57 10.09 -17.46
CA LYS A 235 4.90 9.66 -17.01
C LYS A 235 5.32 10.43 -15.76
N PRO A 236 5.77 9.74 -14.69
CA PRO A 236 6.42 10.41 -13.58
C PRO A 236 7.61 11.21 -14.10
N LYS A 237 7.61 12.50 -13.79
CA LYS A 237 8.63 13.45 -14.23
C LYS A 237 9.48 13.91 -13.07
N PHE A 238 8.85 14.28 -11.94
CA PHE A 238 9.54 14.69 -10.74
C PHE A 238 8.91 14.09 -9.49
N LEU A 239 9.77 13.80 -8.51
CA LEU A 239 9.38 13.37 -7.18
C LEU A 239 9.67 14.49 -6.19
N TYR A 240 8.80 14.65 -5.20
CA TYR A 240 9.03 15.56 -4.08
C TYR A 240 8.65 14.91 -2.76
N ALA A 241 9.29 15.38 -1.70
CA ALA A 241 8.87 15.12 -0.33
C ALA A 241 8.59 16.46 0.36
N VAL A 242 7.53 16.48 1.17
CA VAL A 242 7.24 17.62 2.06
C VAL A 242 7.74 17.26 3.43
N ILE A 243 8.76 17.98 3.91
CA ILE A 243 9.37 17.76 5.22
C ILE A 243 9.02 18.93 6.13
N LYS A 244 8.54 18.67 7.34
CA LYS A 244 8.46 19.72 8.35
C LYS A 244 9.85 20.09 8.85
N ASP A 245 10.22 21.36 8.72
CA ASP A 245 11.43 21.91 9.33
C ASP A 245 11.13 22.29 10.79
N PRO A 246 11.72 21.56 11.76
CA PRO A 246 11.43 21.75 13.16
C PRO A 246 11.97 23.07 13.73
N PHE A 247 12.99 23.67 13.10
CA PHE A 247 13.63 24.90 13.56
C PHE A 247 12.97 26.15 13.00
N LEU A 248 12.49 26.07 11.76
CA LEU A 248 11.85 27.20 11.07
C LEU A 248 10.33 27.26 11.30
N GLY A 249 9.71 26.20 11.80
CA GLY A 249 8.27 26.10 11.94
C GLY A 249 7.54 26.19 10.59
N LYS A 250 8.19 25.69 9.53
CA LYS A 250 7.71 25.72 8.14
C LYS A 250 7.87 24.34 7.52
N TYR A 251 7.30 24.14 6.35
CA TYR A 251 7.47 22.91 5.58
C TYR A 251 8.41 23.15 4.41
N ALA A 252 9.44 22.33 4.25
CA ALA A 252 10.31 22.33 3.09
C ALA A 252 9.74 21.41 2.01
N LEU A 253 9.49 21.93 0.82
CA LEU A 253 9.27 21.11 -0.36
C LEU A 253 10.66 20.73 -0.91
N ARG A 254 10.98 19.44 -0.95
CA ARG A 254 12.25 18.94 -1.46
C ARG A 254 12.03 18.13 -2.71
N LYS A 255 12.75 18.45 -3.77
CA LYS A 255 12.77 17.65 -5.00
C LYS A 255 13.73 16.49 -4.81
N ILE A 256 13.26 15.28 -5.11
CA ILE A 256 14.03 14.05 -5.04
C ILE A 256 14.56 13.73 -6.44
N ALA A 257 15.85 13.50 -6.52
CA ALA A 257 16.56 13.05 -7.71
C ALA A 257 16.81 11.53 -7.61
N THR A 258 17.45 10.96 -8.64
CA THR A 258 17.88 9.57 -8.61
C THR A 258 18.79 9.30 -7.42
N LYS A 259 18.77 8.05 -6.94
CA LYS A 259 19.55 7.59 -5.78
C LYS A 259 19.21 8.26 -4.46
N GLY A 260 17.95 8.68 -4.29
CA GLY A 260 17.47 9.28 -3.04
C GLY A 260 18.01 10.66 -2.69
N ILE A 261 18.86 11.26 -3.54
CA ILE A 261 19.44 12.59 -3.30
C ILE A 261 18.32 13.63 -3.42
N SER A 262 18.22 14.58 -2.49
CA SER A 262 17.19 15.63 -2.56
C SER A 262 17.72 17.04 -2.37
N SER A 263 17.11 18.00 -3.06
CA SER A 263 17.40 19.43 -2.95
C SER A 263 16.17 20.20 -2.48
N ASN A 264 16.39 21.28 -1.72
CA ASN A 264 15.31 22.16 -1.30
C ASN A 264 14.80 22.98 -2.50
N VAL A 265 13.48 22.99 -2.69
CA VAL A 265 12.79 23.80 -3.70
C VAL A 265 12.37 25.14 -3.08
N THR A 266 11.54 25.07 -2.04
CA THR A 266 11.00 26.24 -1.35
C THR A 266 10.53 25.88 0.05
N PHE A 267 10.27 26.91 0.85
CA PHE A 267 9.61 26.78 2.15
C PHE A 267 8.14 27.21 2.04
N MET A 268 7.26 26.36 2.53
CA MET A 268 5.81 26.51 2.57
C MET A 268 5.35 26.77 4.01
N ARG A 269 4.21 27.45 4.14
CA ARG A 269 3.63 27.78 5.46
C ARG A 269 2.90 26.61 6.10
N ASN A 270 2.31 25.73 5.29
CA ASN A 270 1.65 24.50 5.70
C ASN A 270 1.95 23.40 4.67
N ASN A 271 1.42 22.20 4.92
CA ASN A 271 1.50 21.04 4.03
C ASN A 271 0.13 20.66 3.45
N GLU A 272 -0.79 21.62 3.34
CA GLU A 272 -2.11 21.39 2.74
C GLU A 272 -1.96 21.17 1.22
N ARG A 273 -2.86 20.35 0.67
CA ARG A 273 -2.85 19.95 -0.74
C ARG A 273 -2.64 21.13 -1.70
N ASP A 274 -3.46 22.17 -1.58
CA ASP A 274 -3.42 23.30 -2.52
C ASP A 274 -2.09 24.08 -2.42
N THR A 275 -1.54 24.22 -1.21
CA THR A 275 -0.22 24.86 -1.01
C THR A 275 0.92 24.05 -1.61
N ILE A 276 0.85 22.72 -1.51
CA ILE A 276 1.83 21.82 -2.15
C ILE A 276 1.73 21.95 -3.68
N VAL A 277 0.52 21.93 -4.23
CA VAL A 277 0.27 22.05 -5.67
C VAL A 277 0.86 23.35 -6.20
N ASP A 278 0.51 24.49 -5.59
CA ASP A 278 1.02 25.80 -6.01
C ASP A 278 2.55 25.84 -5.99
N ALA A 279 3.19 25.36 -4.91
CA ALA A 279 4.64 25.34 -4.79
C ALA A 279 5.33 24.44 -5.84
N VAL A 280 4.73 23.30 -6.18
CA VAL A 280 5.26 22.41 -7.23
C VAL A 280 5.09 23.04 -8.62
N LEU A 281 3.95 23.66 -8.90
CA LEU A 281 3.69 24.31 -10.18
C LEU A 281 4.57 25.54 -10.39
N GLU A 282 4.74 26.38 -9.36
CA GLU A 282 5.63 27.56 -9.41
C GLU A 282 7.07 27.19 -9.74
N TYR A 283 7.57 26.07 -9.23
CA TYR A 283 8.93 25.61 -9.50
C TYR A 283 9.12 25.00 -10.91
N ASN A 284 8.06 24.42 -11.48
CA ASN A 284 8.12 23.72 -12.77
C ASN A 284 7.80 24.63 -13.98
N ASN A 285 7.30 25.84 -13.75
CA ASN A 285 7.13 26.90 -14.76
C ASN A 285 8.43 27.68 -14.98
#